data_AF-A0A7C5NAT5-F1
#
_entry.id   AF-A0A7C5NAT5-F1
#
_cell.length_a   1.000
_cell.length_b   1.000
_cell.length_c   1.000
_cell.angle_alpha   90.00
_cell.angle_beta   90.00
_cell.angle_gamma   90.00
#
_symmetry.space_group_name_H-M   'P 1'
#
loop_
_entity.id
_entity.type
_entity.pdbx_description
1 polymer ?
#
loop_
_entity_poly.entity_id
_entity_poly.type
_entity_poly.pdbx_seq_one_letter_code
_entity_poly.pdbx_strand_id
1 'polypeptide(L)'
;MENKEIVKGLILTVGFSVDPIIKIIKDKSPERVIFLGTEESIGKGIDRIIEETKLKPSMYRALDFPDKSDAIGKVISKFREGFKWINSFGIKKEEIVVDSTTGKKWMSSGATMIASFLGFKMVYVDAKYNPELKEVDPSTMKIVNLGNAYDQTGFVIAEQGREAFNNYNYEEAQSYFSSIRPSLSHRADFFQGLAKLSKTLARWDRFEHYESKLSMELENSISLIDRSLKTGYSSIELVEFVDGCKVFMEKISELEATEQISVGFLVDIFLNAKRRFAVKRFDDSVARLYRTLEAVGQYFLFKDYDIDVTKPIDWEGITEEAKM
;
A
#
# COMPACT_ATOMS: atom_id res chain seq x y z
N MET A 1 -19.92 4.81 -26.83
CA MET A 1 -20.62 5.50 -25.72
C MET A 1 -19.74 5.32 -24.50
N GLU A 2 -19.04 6.37 -24.06
CA GLU A 2 -18.24 6.30 -22.83
C GLU A 2 -19.18 6.07 -21.65
N ASN A 3 -18.89 5.03 -20.85
CA ASN A 3 -19.60 4.75 -19.61
C ASN A 3 -19.42 5.97 -18.69
N LYS A 4 -20.44 6.82 -18.59
CA LYS A 4 -20.40 8.00 -17.72
C LYS A 4 -20.31 7.48 -16.28
N GLU A 5 -19.14 7.67 -15.67
CA GLU A 5 -18.86 7.20 -14.31
C GLU A 5 -19.92 7.75 -13.35
N ILE A 6 -20.63 6.87 -12.64
CA ILE A 6 -21.74 7.26 -11.77
C ILE A 6 -21.16 7.84 -10.48
N VAL A 7 -21.34 9.15 -10.29
CA VAL A 7 -20.93 9.87 -9.08
C VAL A 7 -22.16 10.05 -8.18
N LYS A 8 -22.19 9.35 -7.05
CA LYS A 8 -23.30 9.43 -6.07
C LYS A 8 -23.00 10.37 -4.92
N GLY A 9 -21.73 10.45 -4.50
CA GLY A 9 -21.30 11.35 -3.44
C GLY A 9 -20.37 12.43 -3.96
N LEU A 10 -20.47 13.63 -3.39
CA LEU A 10 -19.61 14.75 -3.72
C LEU A 10 -19.16 15.46 -2.44
N ILE A 11 -17.85 15.60 -2.23
CA ILE A 11 -17.28 16.37 -1.12
C ILE A 11 -16.52 17.56 -1.71
N LEU A 12 -16.88 18.76 -1.28
CA LEU A 12 -16.46 20.01 -1.90
C LEU A 12 -15.85 20.95 -0.88
N THR A 13 -14.82 21.71 -1.23
CA THR A 13 -14.50 22.94 -0.49
C THR A 13 -15.28 24.14 -1.02
N VAL A 14 -15.72 25.03 -0.12
CA VAL A 14 -16.51 26.23 -0.44
C VAL A 14 -15.68 27.49 -0.21
N GLY A 15 -15.39 28.20 -1.29
CA GLY A 15 -14.85 29.57 -1.28
C GLY A 15 -15.90 30.61 -1.68
N PHE A 16 -15.43 31.81 -2.04
CA PHE A 16 -16.31 32.90 -2.47
C PHE A 16 -16.77 32.78 -3.93
N SER A 17 -16.05 32.03 -4.77
CA SER A 17 -16.50 31.72 -6.13
C SER A 17 -17.36 30.44 -6.08
N VAL A 18 -18.67 30.59 -6.32
CA VAL A 18 -19.62 29.47 -6.23
C VAL A 18 -19.94 28.83 -7.59
N ASP A 19 -19.62 29.50 -8.69
CA ASP A 19 -19.87 29.00 -10.05
C ASP A 19 -19.21 27.63 -10.33
N PRO A 20 -17.96 27.36 -9.91
CA PRO A 20 -17.36 26.04 -10.05
C PRO A 20 -18.14 24.94 -9.32
N ILE A 21 -18.62 25.25 -8.11
CA ILE A 21 -19.41 24.34 -7.27
C ILE A 21 -20.75 24.01 -7.94
N ILE A 22 -21.43 25.04 -8.47
CA ILE A 22 -22.70 24.87 -9.17
C ILE A 22 -22.51 24.03 -10.43
N LYS A 23 -21.43 24.29 -11.19
CA LYS A 23 -21.08 23.56 -12.41
C LYS A 23 -20.90 22.07 -12.15
N ILE A 24 -20.13 21.68 -11.13
CA ILE A 24 -19.88 20.27 -10.82
C ILE A 24 -21.14 19.56 -10.29
N ILE A 25 -21.92 20.21 -9.43
CA ILE A 25 -23.17 19.62 -8.92
C ILE A 25 -24.15 19.35 -10.07
N LYS A 26 -24.31 20.31 -11.01
CA LYS A 26 -25.17 20.13 -12.18
C LYS A 26 -24.65 19.04 -13.13
N ASP A 27 -23.34 18.97 -13.36
CA ASP A 27 -22.74 17.97 -14.27
C ASP A 27 -22.83 16.53 -13.72
N LYS A 28 -22.52 16.36 -12.44
CA LYS A 28 -22.43 15.05 -11.79
C LYS A 28 -23.76 14.56 -11.21
N SER A 29 -24.67 15.48 -10.89
CA SER A 29 -25.98 15.16 -10.29
C SER A 29 -25.89 14.18 -9.11
N PRO A 30 -25.07 14.47 -8.07
CA PRO A 30 -24.84 13.56 -6.96
C PRO A 30 -26.10 13.39 -6.10
N GLU A 31 -26.20 12.23 -5.44
CA GLU A 31 -27.25 11.95 -4.45
C GLU A 31 -26.98 12.66 -3.12
N ARG A 32 -25.69 12.81 -2.75
CA ARG A 32 -25.26 13.42 -1.48
C ARG A 32 -24.10 14.38 -1.68
N VAL A 33 -24.18 15.56 -1.07
CA VAL A 33 -23.19 16.63 -1.17
C VAL A 33 -22.72 17.08 0.21
N ILE A 34 -21.40 17.18 0.40
CA ILE A 34 -20.79 17.79 1.58
C ILE A 34 -20.12 19.09 1.16
N PHE A 35 -20.47 20.18 1.83
CA PHE A 35 -19.83 21.48 1.70
C PHE A 35 -18.88 21.69 2.89
N LEU A 36 -17.58 21.80 2.62
CA LEU A 36 -16.54 22.07 3.59
C LEU A 36 -16.08 23.53 3.45
N GLY A 37 -16.22 24.35 4.48
CA GLY A 37 -15.90 25.77 4.35
C GLY A 37 -15.69 26.45 5.68
N THR A 38 -15.35 27.73 5.64
CA THR A 38 -15.46 28.57 6.84
C THR A 38 -16.91 28.97 7.01
N GLU A 39 -17.30 29.38 8.23
CA GLU A 39 -18.64 29.91 8.48
C GLU A 39 -18.98 31.05 7.51
N GLU A 40 -18.01 31.93 7.23
CA GLU A 40 -18.17 33.03 6.28
C GLU A 40 -18.34 32.54 4.82
N SER A 41 -17.51 31.61 4.35
CA SER A 41 -17.56 31.18 2.94
C SER A 41 -18.82 30.37 2.65
N ILE A 42 -19.26 29.54 3.60
CA ILE A 42 -20.54 28.84 3.52
C ILE A 42 -21.69 29.84 3.57
N GLY A 43 -21.72 30.73 4.56
CA GLY A 43 -22.81 31.69 4.75
C GLY A 43 -23.04 32.61 3.56
N LYS A 44 -21.99 33.00 2.84
CA LYS A 44 -22.11 33.86 1.65
C LYS A 44 -22.48 33.12 0.37
N GLY A 45 -22.18 31.83 0.27
CA GLY A 45 -22.29 31.08 -0.98
C GLY A 45 -23.45 30.08 -1.05
N ILE A 46 -23.86 29.53 0.08
CA ILE A 46 -24.71 28.34 0.12
C ILE A 46 -26.10 28.55 -0.48
N ASP A 47 -26.71 29.72 -0.27
CA ASP A 47 -28.05 30.02 -0.75
C ASP A 47 -28.11 30.02 -2.27
N ARG A 48 -27.17 30.70 -2.93
CA ARG A 48 -27.05 30.71 -4.39
C ARG A 48 -26.77 29.32 -4.94
N ILE A 49 -25.90 28.53 -4.28
CA ILE A 49 -25.64 27.15 -4.68
C ILE A 49 -26.94 26.33 -4.66
N ILE A 50 -27.70 26.39 -3.56
CA ILE A 50 -28.96 25.64 -3.42
C ILE A 50 -29.99 26.10 -4.44
N GLU A 51 -30.15 27.41 -4.62
CA GLU A 51 -31.11 27.99 -5.57
C GLU A 51 -30.83 27.51 -6.99
N GLU A 52 -29.56 27.52 -7.42
CA GLU A 52 -29.20 27.16 -8.78
C GLU A 52 -29.13 25.65 -9.02
N THR A 53 -28.79 24.85 -8.01
CA THR A 53 -28.64 23.39 -8.12
C THR A 53 -29.91 22.61 -7.76
N LYS A 54 -30.88 23.27 -7.10
CA LYS A 54 -32.12 22.65 -6.60
C LYS A 54 -31.89 21.48 -5.64
N LEU A 55 -30.76 21.47 -4.92
CA LEU A 55 -30.48 20.49 -3.88
C LEU A 55 -31.52 20.58 -2.75
N LYS A 56 -32.07 19.44 -2.35
CA LYS A 56 -32.98 19.36 -1.20
C LYS A 56 -32.17 19.36 0.11
N PRO A 57 -32.71 19.85 1.24
CA PRO A 57 -32.04 19.80 2.54
C PRO A 57 -31.58 18.39 2.98
N SER A 58 -32.23 17.33 2.50
CA SER A 58 -31.85 15.94 2.76
C SER A 58 -30.62 15.48 1.96
N MET A 59 -30.24 16.20 0.91
CA MET A 59 -29.16 15.84 0.00
C MET A 59 -27.82 16.44 0.40
N TYR A 60 -27.77 17.38 1.35
CA TYR A 60 -26.50 18.01 1.71
C TYR A 60 -26.27 18.24 3.20
N ARG A 61 -24.99 18.43 3.54
CA ARG A 61 -24.55 19.01 4.82
C ARG A 61 -23.50 20.08 4.54
N ALA A 62 -23.61 21.19 5.26
CA ALA A 62 -22.54 22.17 5.39
C ALA A 62 -21.79 21.91 6.69
N LEU A 63 -20.49 21.69 6.58
CA LEU A 63 -19.59 21.41 7.70
C LEU A 63 -18.56 22.52 7.75
N ASP A 64 -18.77 23.44 8.68
CA ASP A 64 -17.92 24.60 8.86
C ASP A 64 -16.72 24.32 9.79
N PHE A 65 -15.70 25.17 9.66
CA PHE A 65 -14.55 25.22 10.55
C PHE A 65 -14.05 26.67 10.70
N PRO A 66 -13.29 26.98 11.77
CA PRO A 66 -12.76 28.33 11.97
C PRO A 66 -11.91 28.81 10.79
N ASP A 67 -12.03 30.10 10.45
CA ASP A 67 -11.20 30.72 9.43
C ASP A 67 -9.78 31.03 9.97
N LYS A 68 -9.00 29.97 10.16
CA LYS A 68 -7.61 30.06 10.61
C LYS A 68 -6.74 29.10 9.80
N SER A 69 -5.65 29.59 9.21
CA SER A 69 -4.81 28.78 8.32
C SER A 69 -4.02 27.67 9.03
N ASP A 70 -3.88 27.75 10.35
CA ASP A 70 -3.32 26.68 11.20
C ASP A 70 -4.33 25.57 11.52
N ALA A 71 -5.60 25.71 11.11
CA ALA A 71 -6.68 24.76 11.38
C ALA A 71 -6.82 23.65 10.32
N ILE A 72 -5.76 23.31 9.59
CA ILE A 72 -5.81 22.24 8.56
C ILE A 72 -6.31 20.90 9.13
N GLY A 73 -6.00 20.59 10.39
CA GLY A 73 -6.52 19.42 11.09
C GLY A 73 -8.05 19.41 11.24
N LYS A 74 -8.69 20.59 11.29
CA LYS A 74 -10.15 20.70 11.30
C LYS A 74 -10.76 20.39 9.93
N VAL A 75 -10.12 20.81 8.84
CA VAL A 75 -10.52 20.41 7.47
C VAL A 75 -10.53 18.90 7.35
N ILE A 76 -9.46 18.23 7.81
CA ILE A 76 -9.33 16.77 7.79
C ILE A 76 -10.43 16.11 8.64
N SER A 77 -10.69 16.63 9.84
CA SER A 77 -11.74 16.12 10.72
C SER A 77 -13.13 16.25 10.09
N LYS A 78 -13.45 17.41 9.51
CA LYS A 78 -14.75 17.67 8.86
C LYS A 78 -14.91 16.90 7.56
N PHE A 79 -13.84 16.69 6.81
CA PHE A 79 -13.84 15.78 5.67
C PHE A 79 -14.23 14.36 6.09
N ARG A 80 -13.62 13.83 7.16
CA ARG A 80 -13.94 12.48 7.68
C ARG A 80 -15.38 12.39 8.20
N GLU A 81 -15.88 13.45 8.85
CA GLU A 81 -17.27 13.55 9.29
C GLU A 81 -18.23 13.50 8.09
N GLY A 82 -17.96 14.30 7.06
CA GLY A 82 -18.75 14.31 5.82
C GLY A 82 -18.72 12.96 5.10
N PHE A 83 -17.55 12.32 5.01
CA PHE A 83 -17.43 10.98 4.43
C PHE A 83 -18.25 9.95 5.20
N LYS A 84 -18.18 9.94 6.55
CA LYS A 84 -19.01 9.05 7.38
C LYS A 84 -20.50 9.27 7.13
N TRP A 85 -20.93 10.52 6.97
CA TRP A 85 -22.32 10.85 6.65
C TRP A 85 -22.73 10.32 5.27
N ILE A 86 -21.94 10.55 4.21
CA ILE A 86 -22.24 10.00 2.87
C ILE A 86 -22.31 8.45 2.94
N ASN A 87 -21.35 7.83 3.60
CA ASN A 87 -21.28 6.37 3.73
C ASN A 87 -22.48 5.77 4.49
N SER A 88 -23.12 6.52 5.39
CA SER A 88 -24.32 6.07 6.10
C SER A 88 -25.53 5.82 5.18
N PHE A 89 -25.49 6.31 3.93
CA PHE A 89 -26.49 6.02 2.90
C PHE A 89 -26.10 4.85 1.98
N GLY A 90 -25.04 4.10 2.30
CA GLY A 90 -24.58 2.98 1.49
C GLY A 90 -23.79 3.37 0.24
N ILE A 91 -23.45 4.65 0.09
CA ILE A 91 -22.60 5.15 -0.99
C ILE A 91 -21.14 4.81 -0.68
N LYS A 92 -20.53 3.98 -1.53
CA LYS A 92 -19.16 3.51 -1.34
C LYS A 92 -18.16 4.57 -1.77
N LYS A 93 -16.93 4.50 -1.22
CA LYS A 93 -15.84 5.45 -1.51
C LYS A 93 -15.61 5.63 -3.02
N GLU A 94 -15.70 4.55 -3.79
CA GLU A 94 -15.43 4.52 -5.24
C GLU A 94 -16.49 5.29 -6.05
N GLU A 95 -17.66 5.57 -5.44
CA GLU A 95 -18.78 6.34 -5.98
C GLU A 95 -18.75 7.81 -5.51
N ILE A 96 -17.73 8.21 -4.74
CA ILE A 96 -17.55 9.56 -4.21
C ILE A 96 -16.43 10.29 -4.95
N VAL A 97 -16.70 11.52 -5.35
CA VAL A 97 -15.71 12.44 -5.93
C VAL A 97 -15.44 13.59 -4.97
N VAL A 98 -14.19 14.03 -4.91
CA VAL A 98 -13.76 15.21 -4.16
C VAL A 98 -13.40 16.33 -5.13
N ASP A 99 -13.88 17.53 -4.86
CA ASP A 99 -13.52 18.74 -5.59
C ASP A 99 -13.03 19.82 -4.61
N SER A 100 -11.77 20.20 -4.76
CA SER A 100 -11.10 21.21 -3.96
C SER A 100 -10.82 22.51 -4.72
N THR A 101 -11.54 22.77 -5.83
CA THR A 101 -11.32 23.91 -6.74
C THR A 101 -11.41 25.25 -6.02
N THR A 102 -12.38 25.40 -5.12
CA THR A 102 -12.67 26.68 -4.46
C THR A 102 -12.29 26.66 -2.98
N GLY A 103 -12.14 27.84 -2.38
CA GLY A 103 -11.72 27.98 -0.98
C GLY A 103 -10.33 28.57 -0.87
N LYS A 104 -9.92 28.91 0.35
CA LYS A 104 -8.55 29.37 0.60
C LYS A 104 -7.58 28.22 0.35
N LYS A 105 -6.35 28.53 -0.09
CA LYS A 105 -5.34 27.52 -0.44
C LYS A 105 -5.16 26.44 0.64
N TRP A 106 -5.14 26.82 1.91
CA TRP A 106 -4.99 25.88 3.02
C TRP A 106 -6.18 24.91 3.16
N MET A 107 -7.39 25.34 2.81
CA MET A 107 -8.60 24.51 2.80
C MET A 107 -8.52 23.48 1.69
N SER A 108 -8.25 23.96 0.46
CA SER A 108 -8.08 23.09 -0.71
C SER A 108 -6.96 22.08 -0.47
N SER A 109 -5.78 22.52 -0.01
CA SER A 109 -4.66 21.63 0.33
C SER A 109 -5.05 20.57 1.37
N GLY A 110 -5.75 20.97 2.45
CA GLY A 110 -6.21 20.04 3.47
C GLY A 110 -7.15 18.96 2.92
N ALA A 111 -8.13 19.36 2.10
CA ALA A 111 -9.08 18.47 1.45
C ALA A 111 -8.40 17.54 0.42
N THR A 112 -7.55 18.09 -0.46
CA THR A 112 -6.78 17.31 -1.44
C THR A 112 -5.88 16.29 -0.76
N MET A 113 -5.18 16.68 0.31
CA MET A 113 -4.24 15.80 1.02
C MET A 113 -4.96 14.60 1.65
N ILE A 114 -6.06 14.82 2.38
CA ILE A 114 -6.82 13.72 2.98
C ILE A 114 -7.54 12.87 1.93
N ALA A 115 -8.07 13.49 0.87
CA ALA A 115 -8.71 12.78 -0.23
C ALA A 115 -7.71 11.85 -0.95
N SER A 116 -6.52 12.36 -1.26
CA SER A 116 -5.43 11.58 -1.86
C SER A 116 -5.02 10.44 -0.93
N PHE A 117 -4.79 10.74 0.35
CA PHE A 117 -4.36 9.75 1.34
C PHE A 117 -5.35 8.59 1.51
N LEU A 118 -6.66 8.87 1.43
CA LEU A 118 -7.71 7.86 1.53
C LEU A 118 -8.08 7.21 0.18
N GLY A 119 -7.45 7.65 -0.92
CA GLY A 119 -7.68 7.11 -2.26
C GLY A 119 -9.04 7.48 -2.84
N PHE A 120 -9.48 8.73 -2.67
CA PHE A 120 -10.67 9.26 -3.35
C PHE A 120 -10.34 9.69 -4.79
N LYS A 121 -11.33 9.58 -5.67
CA LYS A 121 -11.29 10.24 -6.98
C LYS A 121 -11.39 11.75 -6.77
N MET A 122 -10.53 12.49 -7.44
CA MET A 122 -10.49 13.96 -7.34
C MET A 122 -10.68 14.60 -8.69
N VAL A 123 -11.42 15.70 -8.71
CA VAL A 123 -11.59 16.53 -9.89
C VAL A 123 -11.30 17.98 -9.56
N TYR A 124 -11.11 18.76 -10.60
CA TYR A 124 -10.94 20.20 -10.55
C TYR A 124 -11.78 20.84 -11.65
N VAL A 125 -12.37 22.00 -11.38
CA VAL A 125 -13.09 22.77 -12.39
C VAL A 125 -12.12 23.82 -12.92
N ASP A 126 -11.51 23.50 -14.07
CA ASP A 126 -10.59 24.40 -14.77
C ASP A 126 -11.36 25.45 -15.55
N ALA A 127 -10.90 26.70 -15.50
CA ALA A 127 -11.54 27.84 -16.13
C ALA A 127 -10.49 28.88 -16.52
N LYS A 128 -10.72 29.57 -17.65
CA LYS A 128 -9.86 30.69 -18.05
C LYS A 128 -10.11 31.88 -17.12
N TYR A 129 -9.04 32.44 -16.59
CA TYR A 129 -9.09 33.69 -15.83
C TYR A 129 -9.20 34.88 -16.80
N ASN A 130 -10.14 35.77 -16.55
CA ASN A 130 -10.27 37.04 -17.26
C ASN A 130 -9.54 38.13 -16.44
N PRO A 131 -8.40 38.66 -16.91
CA PRO A 131 -7.63 39.66 -16.18
C PRO A 131 -8.33 41.01 -16.02
N GLU A 132 -9.22 41.36 -16.96
CA GLU A 132 -9.92 42.65 -16.97
C GLU A 132 -11.01 42.67 -15.90
N LEU A 133 -11.80 41.60 -15.82
CA LEU A 133 -12.87 41.43 -14.83
C LEU A 133 -12.37 40.88 -13.48
N LYS A 134 -11.11 40.44 -13.42
CA LYS A 134 -10.47 39.80 -12.26
C LYS A 134 -11.25 38.60 -11.72
N GLU A 135 -11.87 37.84 -12.62
CA GLU A 135 -12.68 36.68 -12.29
C GLU A 135 -12.46 35.54 -13.29
N VAL A 136 -12.94 34.35 -12.97
CA VAL A 136 -12.94 33.21 -13.90
C VAL A 136 -14.12 33.33 -14.86
N ASP A 137 -13.91 33.04 -16.14
CA ASP A 137 -14.97 33.02 -17.16
C ASP A 137 -15.80 31.73 -17.02
N PRO A 138 -17.07 31.79 -16.56
CA PRO A 138 -17.89 30.61 -16.34
C PRO A 138 -18.16 29.80 -17.62
N SER A 139 -18.15 30.45 -18.78
CA SER A 139 -18.40 29.79 -20.07
C SER A 139 -17.29 28.81 -20.47
N THR A 140 -16.11 28.96 -19.88
CA THR A 140 -14.92 28.14 -20.18
C THR A 140 -14.72 26.97 -19.23
N MET A 141 -15.58 26.83 -18.21
CA MET A 141 -15.43 25.84 -17.15
C MET A 141 -15.47 24.39 -17.67
N LYS A 142 -14.42 23.63 -17.36
CA LYS A 142 -14.30 22.20 -17.68
C LYS A 142 -13.92 21.42 -16.43
N ILE A 143 -14.61 20.31 -16.20
CA ILE A 143 -14.27 19.39 -15.11
C ILE A 143 -13.14 18.49 -15.61
N VAL A 144 -11.98 18.60 -14.97
CA VAL A 144 -10.80 17.78 -15.25
C VAL A 144 -10.57 16.79 -14.11
N ASN A 145 -10.10 15.60 -14.45
CA ASN A 145 -9.69 14.62 -13.46
C ASN A 145 -8.27 14.97 -12.99
N LEU A 146 -8.08 15.18 -11.68
CA LEU A 146 -6.76 15.47 -11.11
C LEU A 146 -5.91 14.20 -10.96
N GLY A 147 -6.53 13.03 -11.04
CA GLY A 147 -5.95 11.78 -10.58
C GLY A 147 -5.76 11.78 -9.05
N ASN A 148 -5.02 10.80 -8.55
CA ASN A 148 -4.58 10.77 -7.16
C ASN A 148 -3.05 10.80 -7.15
N ALA A 149 -2.47 11.81 -6.47
CA ALA A 149 -1.02 11.98 -6.40
C ALA A 149 -0.31 10.77 -5.76
N TYR A 150 -0.96 10.07 -4.83
CA TYR A 150 -0.40 8.85 -4.24
C TYR A 150 -0.53 7.64 -5.17
N ASP A 151 -1.60 7.53 -5.97
CA ASP A 151 -1.72 6.45 -6.97
C ASP A 151 -0.73 6.66 -8.13
N GLN A 152 -0.52 7.91 -8.55
CA GLN A 152 0.48 8.27 -9.56
C GLN A 152 1.91 7.95 -9.10
N THR A 153 2.18 8.03 -7.79
CA THR A 153 3.50 7.78 -7.23
C THR A 153 3.70 6.35 -6.71
N GLY A 154 2.62 5.64 -6.36
CA GLY A 154 2.66 4.31 -5.73
C GLY A 154 3.14 4.31 -4.28
N PHE A 155 3.33 5.49 -3.67
CA PHE A 155 4.12 5.66 -2.45
C PHE A 155 3.50 4.99 -1.22
N VAL A 156 2.21 5.19 -0.97
CA VAL A 156 1.53 4.64 0.22
C VAL A 156 1.52 3.11 0.16
N ILE A 157 1.21 2.54 -1.00
CA ILE A 157 1.18 1.09 -1.20
C ILE A 157 2.60 0.51 -1.09
N ALA A 158 3.61 1.21 -1.62
CA ALA A 158 5.00 0.80 -1.48
C ALA A 158 5.45 0.75 -0.01
N GLU A 159 5.07 1.75 0.79
CA GLU A 159 5.36 1.75 2.23
C GLU A 159 4.61 0.63 2.97
N GLN A 160 3.34 0.38 2.67
CA GLN A 160 2.61 -0.77 3.22
C GLN A 160 3.28 -2.11 2.87
N GLY A 161 3.73 -2.25 1.62
CA GLY A 161 4.52 -3.41 1.17
C GLY A 161 5.83 -3.55 1.94
N ARG A 162 6.55 -2.44 2.15
CA ARG A 162 7.81 -2.40 2.91
C ARG A 162 7.60 -2.78 4.37
N GLU A 163 6.58 -2.24 5.03
CA GLU A 163 6.22 -2.58 6.40
C GLU A 163 5.85 -4.06 6.53
N ALA A 164 5.01 -4.58 5.63
CA ALA A 164 4.65 -5.99 5.60
C ALA A 164 5.90 -6.88 5.41
N PHE A 165 6.78 -6.53 4.47
CA PHE A 165 8.02 -7.26 4.19
C PHE A 165 8.94 -7.30 5.41
N ASN A 166 9.16 -6.16 6.06
CA ASN A 166 10.04 -6.04 7.23
C ASN A 166 9.48 -6.76 8.46
N ASN A 167 8.15 -6.93 8.53
CA ASN A 167 7.48 -7.72 9.56
C ASN A 167 7.33 -9.20 9.18
N TYR A 168 8.04 -9.68 8.16
CA TYR A 168 8.02 -11.06 7.65
C TYR A 168 6.65 -11.50 7.09
N ASN A 169 5.72 -10.57 6.84
CA ASN A 169 4.43 -10.87 6.22
C ASN A 169 4.55 -10.82 4.70
N TYR A 170 5.31 -11.76 4.15
CA TYR A 170 5.73 -11.74 2.75
C TYR A 170 4.57 -11.92 1.73
N GLU A 171 3.50 -12.65 2.09
CA GLU A 171 2.32 -12.79 1.23
C GLU A 171 1.56 -11.46 1.09
N GLU A 172 1.45 -10.71 2.18
CA GLU A 172 0.83 -9.39 2.19
C GLU A 172 1.70 -8.39 1.42
N ALA A 173 3.02 -8.41 1.64
CA ALA A 173 3.98 -7.60 0.91
C ALA A 173 3.90 -7.84 -0.61
N GLN A 174 3.85 -9.11 -1.03
CA GLN A 174 3.64 -9.49 -2.43
C GLN A 174 2.38 -8.82 -2.99
N SER A 175 1.27 -8.87 -2.25
CA SER A 175 -0.02 -8.34 -2.68
C SER A 175 0.04 -6.82 -2.89
N TYR A 176 0.66 -6.08 -1.95
CA TYR A 176 0.88 -4.64 -2.09
C TYR A 176 1.75 -4.32 -3.31
N PHE A 177 2.95 -4.90 -3.42
CA PHE A 177 3.85 -4.60 -4.54
C PHE A 177 3.25 -4.98 -5.90
N SER A 178 2.51 -6.09 -5.97
CA SER A 178 1.82 -6.54 -7.19
C SER A 178 0.65 -5.64 -7.60
N SER A 179 0.14 -4.78 -6.72
CA SER A 179 -0.96 -3.85 -7.01
C SER A 179 -0.48 -2.52 -7.59
N ILE A 180 0.80 -2.19 -7.43
CA ILE A 180 1.38 -0.93 -7.92
C ILE A 180 1.47 -0.99 -9.46
N ARG A 181 1.00 0.06 -10.13
CA ARG A 181 1.03 0.20 -11.60
C ARG A 181 1.80 1.47 -11.97
N PRO A 182 3.14 1.45 -11.92
CA PRO A 182 3.93 2.63 -12.22
C PRO A 182 3.89 2.95 -13.71
N SER A 183 3.92 4.24 -14.05
CA SER A 183 3.93 4.74 -15.44
C SER A 183 5.28 4.59 -16.15
N LEU A 184 6.37 4.35 -15.41
CA LEU A 184 7.73 4.22 -15.91
C LEU A 184 8.20 2.77 -15.86
N SER A 185 8.84 2.29 -16.94
CA SER A 185 9.25 0.87 -17.10
C SER A 185 10.23 0.39 -16.02
N HIS A 186 11.23 1.18 -15.65
CA HIS A 186 12.19 0.80 -14.60
C HIS A 186 11.53 0.64 -13.21
N ARG A 187 10.52 1.45 -12.90
CA ARG A 187 9.74 1.30 -11.66
C ARG A 187 8.83 0.07 -11.71
N ALA A 188 8.37 -0.32 -12.90
CA ALA A 188 7.61 -1.56 -13.08
C ALA A 188 8.49 -2.78 -12.76
N ASP A 189 9.72 -2.81 -13.28
CA ASP A 189 10.69 -3.87 -12.98
C ASP A 189 11.01 -3.92 -11.46
N PHE A 190 11.19 -2.77 -10.82
CA PHE A 190 11.45 -2.69 -9.37
C PHE A 190 10.33 -3.33 -8.54
N PHE A 191 9.08 -2.89 -8.71
CA PHE A 191 7.96 -3.41 -7.92
C PHE A 191 7.60 -4.85 -8.30
N GLN A 192 7.78 -5.25 -9.56
CA GLN A 192 7.64 -6.64 -9.97
C GLN A 192 8.71 -7.52 -9.31
N GLY A 193 9.95 -7.03 -9.23
CA GLY A 193 11.05 -7.68 -8.54
C GLY A 193 10.74 -7.88 -7.06
N LEU A 194 10.31 -6.82 -6.35
CA LEU A 194 9.92 -6.90 -4.93
C LEU A 194 8.73 -7.84 -4.70
N ALA A 195 7.73 -7.83 -5.57
CA ALA A 195 6.60 -8.75 -5.51
C ALA A 195 7.05 -10.21 -5.64
N LYS A 196 7.90 -10.52 -6.62
CA LYS A 196 8.46 -11.87 -6.83
C LYS A 196 9.33 -12.29 -5.66
N LEU A 197 10.22 -11.42 -5.18
CA LEU A 197 11.06 -11.69 -4.01
C LEU A 197 10.20 -12.04 -2.79
N SER A 198 9.18 -11.23 -2.51
CA SER A 198 8.24 -11.49 -1.41
C SER A 198 7.52 -12.83 -1.57
N LYS A 199 7.05 -13.14 -2.78
CA LYS A 199 6.43 -14.44 -3.08
C LYS A 199 7.39 -15.60 -2.79
N THR A 200 8.62 -15.52 -3.28
CA THR A 200 9.61 -16.60 -3.11
C THR A 200 9.99 -16.78 -1.64
N LEU A 201 10.14 -15.70 -0.87
CA LEU A 201 10.38 -15.79 0.58
C LEU A 201 9.18 -16.38 1.34
N ALA A 202 7.94 -16.08 0.93
CA ALA A 202 6.75 -16.69 1.52
C ALA A 202 6.73 -18.22 1.30
N ARG A 203 7.10 -18.66 0.10
CA ARG A 203 7.24 -20.07 -0.26
C ARG A 203 8.38 -20.74 0.50
N TRP A 204 9.51 -20.06 0.63
CA TRP A 204 10.63 -20.52 1.46
C TRP A 204 10.19 -20.77 2.91
N ASP A 205 9.44 -19.83 3.49
CA ASP A 205 8.94 -19.93 4.86
C ASP A 205 7.97 -21.11 5.07
N ARG A 206 7.34 -21.60 3.99
CA ARG A 206 6.48 -22.78 3.97
C ARG A 206 7.23 -24.07 3.60
N PHE A 207 8.55 -24.02 3.49
CA PHE A 207 9.40 -25.15 3.13
C PHE A 207 9.13 -25.71 1.71
N GLU A 208 8.58 -24.89 0.80
CA GLU A 208 8.32 -25.32 -0.58
C GLU A 208 9.61 -25.48 -1.42
N HIS A 209 10.79 -25.18 -0.84
CA HIS A 209 12.08 -25.43 -1.47
C HIS A 209 12.44 -26.93 -1.57
N TYR A 210 11.76 -27.80 -0.82
CA TYR A 210 11.90 -29.25 -1.01
C TYR A 210 11.28 -29.76 -2.32
N GLU A 211 10.34 -29.00 -2.89
CA GLU A 211 9.61 -29.39 -4.10
C GLU A 211 10.06 -28.63 -5.34
N SER A 212 10.78 -27.51 -5.16
CA SER A 212 11.18 -26.62 -6.24
C SER A 212 12.45 -25.84 -5.90
N LYS A 213 13.29 -25.57 -6.89
CA LYS A 213 14.49 -24.73 -6.74
C LYS A 213 14.11 -23.25 -6.69
N LEU A 214 13.95 -22.72 -5.48
CA LEU A 214 13.58 -21.33 -5.22
C LEU A 214 14.75 -20.37 -5.42
N SER A 215 16.01 -20.83 -5.35
CA SER A 215 17.21 -20.04 -5.68
C SER A 215 17.12 -19.38 -7.06
N MET A 216 16.65 -20.11 -8.09
CA MET A 216 16.46 -19.56 -9.44
C MET A 216 15.34 -18.50 -9.51
N GLU A 217 14.30 -18.64 -8.69
CA GLU A 217 13.23 -17.64 -8.61
C GLU A 217 13.73 -16.36 -7.91
N LEU A 218 14.56 -16.52 -6.87
CA LEU A 218 15.24 -15.41 -6.21
C LEU A 218 16.14 -14.66 -7.20
N GLU A 219 16.97 -15.35 -7.97
CA GLU A 219 17.85 -14.75 -8.97
C GLU A 219 17.08 -13.88 -9.98
N ASN A 220 15.97 -14.41 -10.49
CA ASN A 220 15.09 -13.68 -11.41
C ASN A 220 14.49 -12.43 -10.76
N SER A 221 14.09 -12.51 -9.49
CA SER A 221 13.55 -11.36 -8.75
C SER A 221 14.62 -10.28 -8.50
N ILE A 222 15.82 -10.69 -8.08
CA ILE A 222 16.96 -9.81 -7.81
C ILE A 222 17.40 -9.12 -9.10
N SER A 223 17.42 -9.84 -10.22
CA SER A 223 17.79 -9.30 -11.53
C SER A 223 16.85 -8.19 -12.01
N LEU A 224 15.56 -8.26 -11.69
CA LEU A 224 14.60 -7.19 -11.98
C LEU A 224 14.88 -5.95 -11.13
N ILE A 225 15.15 -6.13 -9.83
CA ILE A 225 15.49 -5.05 -8.91
C ILE A 225 16.80 -4.39 -9.35
N ASP A 226 17.86 -5.16 -9.59
CA ASP A 226 19.19 -4.69 -10.00
C ASP A 226 19.15 -3.89 -11.33
N ARG A 227 18.35 -4.34 -12.30
CA ARG A 227 18.13 -3.61 -13.56
C ARG A 227 17.46 -2.25 -13.33
N SER A 228 16.52 -2.17 -12.40
CA SER A 228 15.88 -0.91 -12.04
C SER A 228 16.87 0.08 -11.41
N LEU A 229 17.85 -0.42 -10.65
CA LEU A 229 18.87 0.42 -10.01
C LEU A 229 19.77 1.08 -11.06
N LYS A 230 20.22 0.29 -12.04
CA LYS A 230 21.09 0.75 -13.15
C LYS A 230 20.43 1.79 -14.06
N THR A 231 19.10 1.92 -14.02
CA THR A 231 18.33 2.76 -14.95
C THR A 231 17.77 4.04 -14.33
N GLY A 232 18.02 4.32 -13.05
CA GLY A 232 17.77 5.65 -12.49
C GLY A 232 17.37 5.76 -11.00
N TYR A 233 17.24 4.65 -10.26
CA TYR A 233 16.94 4.68 -8.82
C TYR A 233 18.05 3.99 -8.04
N SER A 234 19.06 4.71 -7.58
CA SER A 234 20.11 4.13 -6.74
C SER A 234 20.31 4.98 -5.50
N SER A 235 19.83 4.47 -4.36
CA SER A 235 20.33 4.89 -3.05
C SER A 235 21.33 3.84 -2.56
N ILE A 236 22.21 4.22 -1.63
CA ILE A 236 23.21 3.30 -1.10
C ILE A 236 22.52 2.13 -0.38
N GLU A 237 21.42 2.39 0.32
CA GLU A 237 20.63 1.40 1.03
C GLU A 237 20.00 0.37 0.08
N LEU A 238 19.58 0.79 -1.13
CA LEU A 238 19.03 -0.12 -2.12
C LEU A 238 20.11 -1.01 -2.76
N VAL A 239 21.31 -0.47 -2.97
CA VAL A 239 22.46 -1.27 -3.44
C VAL A 239 22.83 -2.30 -2.38
N GLU A 240 22.96 -1.89 -1.12
CA GLU A 240 23.23 -2.79 0.01
C GLU A 240 22.15 -3.87 0.16
N PHE A 241 20.88 -3.50 -0.01
CA PHE A 241 19.77 -4.46 0.02
C PHE A 241 19.89 -5.50 -1.11
N VAL A 242 20.16 -5.08 -2.34
CA VAL A 242 20.32 -5.99 -3.48
C VAL A 242 21.52 -6.91 -3.31
N ASP A 243 22.65 -6.38 -2.83
CA ASP A 243 23.84 -7.19 -2.58
C ASP A 243 23.62 -8.17 -1.43
N GLY A 244 22.91 -7.76 -0.38
CA GLY A 244 22.43 -8.66 0.66
C GLY A 244 21.53 -9.78 0.13
N CYS A 245 20.65 -9.47 -0.83
CA CYS A 245 19.81 -10.48 -1.48
C CYS A 245 20.63 -11.47 -2.32
N LYS A 246 21.70 -11.03 -3.00
CA LYS A 246 22.61 -11.92 -3.75
C LYS A 246 23.32 -12.90 -2.81
N VAL A 247 23.89 -12.41 -1.71
CA VAL A 247 24.52 -13.25 -0.69
C VAL A 247 23.51 -14.22 -0.06
N PHE A 248 22.29 -13.76 0.19
CA PHE A 248 21.21 -14.62 0.68
C PHE A 248 20.88 -15.73 -0.32
N MET A 249 20.74 -15.40 -1.60
CA MET A 249 20.46 -16.37 -2.67
C MET A 249 21.56 -17.44 -2.79
N GLU A 250 22.83 -17.08 -2.63
CA GLU A 250 23.95 -18.05 -2.62
C GLU A 250 23.78 -19.06 -1.48
N LYS A 251 23.51 -18.59 -0.26
CA LYS A 251 23.25 -19.48 0.89
C LYS A 251 22.03 -20.38 0.69
N ILE A 252 20.99 -19.87 0.05
CA ILE A 252 19.80 -20.64 -0.29
C ILE A 252 20.14 -21.75 -1.30
N SER A 253 20.93 -21.43 -2.32
CA SER A 253 21.42 -22.42 -3.29
C SER A 253 22.25 -23.53 -2.63
N GLU A 254 23.12 -23.17 -1.68
CA GLU A 254 23.90 -24.15 -0.89
C GLU A 254 23.00 -25.08 -0.07
N LEU A 255 21.95 -24.54 0.56
CA LEU A 255 20.97 -25.32 1.30
C LEU A 255 20.17 -26.26 0.39
N GLU A 256 19.73 -25.79 -0.77
CA GLU A 256 19.02 -26.59 -1.76
C GLU A 256 19.89 -27.73 -2.34
N ALA A 257 21.21 -27.55 -2.37
CA ALA A 257 22.16 -28.57 -2.84
C ALA A 257 22.51 -29.62 -1.77
N THR A 258 22.11 -29.41 -0.51
CA THR A 258 22.51 -30.27 0.61
C THR A 258 21.35 -31.17 1.04
N GLU A 259 21.52 -32.48 0.93
CA GLU A 259 20.52 -33.46 1.40
C GLU A 259 20.70 -33.82 2.89
N GLN A 260 21.88 -33.56 3.46
CA GLN A 260 22.19 -33.83 4.85
C GLN A 260 21.84 -32.66 5.77
N ILE A 261 21.58 -32.97 7.04
CA ILE A 261 21.40 -31.94 8.08
C ILE A 261 22.72 -31.18 8.25
N SER A 262 22.68 -29.89 7.93
CA SER A 262 23.84 -28.99 8.02
C SER A 262 23.60 -27.90 9.05
N VAL A 263 24.67 -27.21 9.47
CA VAL A 263 24.54 -26.03 10.34
C VAL A 263 23.64 -24.96 9.69
N GLY A 264 23.72 -24.80 8.37
CA GLY A 264 22.86 -23.87 7.64
C GLY A 264 21.38 -24.23 7.78
N PHE A 265 21.04 -25.50 7.70
CA PHE A 265 19.67 -25.98 7.92
C PHE A 265 19.17 -25.69 9.36
N LEU A 266 20.02 -25.92 10.37
CA LEU A 266 19.69 -25.60 11.77
C LEU A 266 19.38 -24.11 11.93
N VAL A 267 20.24 -23.26 11.35
CA VAL A 267 20.07 -21.80 11.38
C VAL A 267 18.80 -21.38 10.64
N ASP A 268 18.50 -21.97 9.46
CA ASP A 268 17.30 -21.62 8.69
C ASP A 268 16.02 -21.94 9.45
N ILE A 269 15.86 -23.16 9.99
CA ILE A 269 14.65 -23.52 10.75
C ILE A 269 14.50 -22.64 12.00
N PHE A 270 15.60 -22.38 12.72
CA PHE A 270 15.56 -21.51 13.89
C PHE A 270 15.12 -20.09 13.53
N LEU A 271 15.68 -19.50 12.47
CA LEU A 271 15.29 -18.16 12.01
C LEU A 271 13.86 -18.15 11.47
N ASN A 272 13.41 -19.21 10.81
CA ASN A 272 12.02 -19.38 10.37
C ASN A 272 11.06 -19.40 11.56
N ALA A 273 11.40 -20.13 12.64
CA ALA A 273 10.63 -20.13 13.88
C ALA A 273 10.49 -18.70 14.45
N LYS A 274 11.56 -17.90 14.43
CA LYS A 274 11.52 -16.49 14.87
C LYS A 274 10.63 -15.62 13.98
N ARG A 275 10.69 -15.78 12.65
CA ARG A 275 9.80 -15.06 11.72
C ARG A 275 8.34 -15.38 12.01
N ARG A 276 8.03 -16.66 12.26
CA ARG A 276 6.68 -17.15 12.57
C ARG A 276 6.15 -16.62 13.90
N PHE A 277 7.03 -16.52 14.90
CA PHE A 277 6.70 -15.84 16.16
C PHE A 277 6.36 -14.37 15.93
N ALA A 278 7.17 -13.65 15.16
CA ALA A 278 6.96 -12.22 14.88
C ALA A 278 5.63 -11.94 14.18
N VAL A 279 5.16 -12.84 13.29
CA VAL A 279 3.82 -12.77 12.68
C VAL A 279 2.70 -13.38 13.54
N LYS A 280 2.96 -13.63 14.83
CA LYS A 280 2.01 -14.16 15.84
C LYS A 280 1.46 -15.55 15.53
N ARG A 281 2.18 -16.36 14.75
CA ARG A 281 1.88 -17.78 14.54
C ARG A 281 2.62 -18.62 15.59
N PHE A 282 2.16 -18.57 16.83
CA PHE A 282 2.88 -19.14 17.98
C PHE A 282 3.00 -20.67 17.90
N ASP A 283 1.91 -21.38 17.58
CA ASP A 283 1.93 -22.85 17.48
C ASP A 283 2.93 -23.33 16.42
N ASP A 284 2.91 -22.67 15.27
CA ASP A 284 3.78 -22.94 14.12
C ASP A 284 5.25 -22.59 14.43
N SER A 285 5.50 -21.55 15.25
CA SER A 285 6.83 -21.22 15.76
C SER A 285 7.36 -22.28 16.71
N VAL A 286 6.56 -22.72 17.68
CA VAL A 286 6.93 -23.75 18.66
C VAL A 286 7.25 -25.07 17.97
N ALA A 287 6.43 -25.50 17.00
CA ALA A 287 6.68 -26.71 16.22
C ALA A 287 8.06 -26.65 15.51
N ARG A 288 8.42 -25.50 14.94
CA ARG A 288 9.74 -25.31 14.32
C ARG A 288 10.88 -25.31 15.32
N LEU A 289 10.70 -24.76 16.53
CA LEU A 289 11.71 -24.85 17.58
C LEU A 289 11.96 -26.29 18.03
N TYR A 290 10.91 -27.11 18.15
CA TYR A 290 11.07 -28.54 18.40
C TYR A 290 11.84 -29.21 17.26
N ARG A 291 11.51 -28.92 16.00
CA ARG A 291 12.25 -29.43 14.85
C ARG A 291 13.71 -28.98 14.86
N THR A 292 14.01 -27.73 15.26
CA THR A 292 15.40 -27.26 15.42
C THR A 292 16.14 -28.09 16.45
N LEU A 293 15.57 -28.33 17.63
CA LEU A 293 16.22 -29.11 18.70
C LEU A 293 16.47 -30.56 18.26
N GLU A 294 15.49 -31.18 17.63
CA GLU A 294 15.65 -32.52 17.05
C GLU A 294 16.79 -32.52 16.02
N ALA A 295 16.79 -31.57 15.08
CA ALA A 295 17.82 -31.48 14.05
C ALA A 295 19.23 -31.25 14.63
N VAL A 296 19.36 -30.53 15.75
CA VAL A 296 20.65 -30.36 16.46
C VAL A 296 21.17 -31.72 16.93
N GLY A 297 20.33 -32.55 17.55
CA GLY A 297 20.71 -33.90 17.96
C GLY A 297 21.12 -34.76 16.77
N GLN A 298 20.32 -34.73 15.70
CA GLN A 298 20.61 -35.46 14.45
C GLN A 298 21.94 -35.00 13.82
N TYR A 299 22.25 -33.71 13.86
CA TYR A 299 23.51 -33.16 13.37
C TYR A 299 24.72 -33.70 14.14
N PHE A 300 24.68 -33.71 15.48
CA PHE A 300 25.79 -34.22 16.29
C PHE A 300 25.94 -35.74 16.20
N LEU A 301 24.82 -36.48 16.12
CA LEU A 301 24.86 -37.93 15.87
C LEU A 301 25.57 -38.26 14.55
N PHE A 302 25.26 -37.52 13.49
CA PHE A 302 25.94 -37.70 12.21
C PHE A 302 27.41 -37.24 12.27
N LYS A 303 27.67 -36.05 12.82
CA LYS A 303 29.00 -35.44 12.83
C LYS A 303 30.01 -36.21 13.69
N ASP A 304 29.61 -36.60 14.89
CA ASP A 304 30.53 -37.14 15.91
C ASP A 304 30.55 -38.68 15.89
N TYR A 305 29.50 -39.32 15.34
CA TYR A 305 29.34 -40.78 15.35
C TYR A 305 29.00 -41.41 14.00
N ASP A 306 28.93 -40.64 12.90
CA ASP A 306 28.55 -41.09 11.55
C ASP A 306 27.18 -41.78 11.48
N ILE A 307 26.27 -41.43 12.40
CA ILE A 307 24.92 -41.97 12.47
C ILE A 307 23.96 -41.11 11.64
N ASP A 308 23.58 -41.61 10.47
CA ASP A 308 22.57 -41.00 9.61
C ASP A 308 21.16 -41.46 9.99
N VAL A 309 20.47 -40.64 10.78
CA VAL A 309 19.10 -40.89 11.27
C VAL A 309 18.03 -40.92 10.17
N THR A 310 18.36 -40.57 8.93
CA THR A 310 17.44 -40.68 7.79
C THR A 310 17.41 -42.10 7.21
N LYS A 311 18.32 -42.96 7.65
CA LYS A 311 18.44 -44.37 7.27
C LYS A 311 18.08 -45.29 8.45
N PRO A 312 17.75 -46.57 8.19
CA PRO A 312 17.62 -47.55 9.25
C PRO A 312 18.90 -47.62 10.10
N ILE A 313 18.72 -47.48 11.41
CA ILE A 313 19.82 -47.49 12.37
C ILE A 313 20.24 -48.93 12.68
N ASP A 314 21.53 -49.23 12.54
CA ASP A 314 22.14 -50.47 13.02
C ASP A 314 22.52 -50.33 14.50
N TRP A 315 21.65 -50.82 15.38
CA TRP A 315 21.81 -50.71 16.83
C TRP A 315 22.97 -51.53 17.40
N GLU A 316 23.46 -52.54 16.67
CA GLU A 316 24.58 -53.38 17.11
C GLU A 316 25.94 -52.70 16.88
N GLY A 317 26.02 -51.79 15.91
CA GLY A 317 27.24 -51.04 15.57
C GLY A 317 27.45 -49.72 16.32
N ILE A 318 26.49 -49.27 17.13
CA ILE A 318 26.55 -47.97 17.83
C ILE A 318 27.28 -48.09 19.18
N THR A 319 28.18 -47.14 19.46
CA THR A 319 28.91 -47.05 20.73
C THR A 319 27.97 -46.73 21.90
N GLU A 320 28.27 -47.22 23.12
CA GLU A 320 27.48 -46.88 24.32
C GLU A 320 27.44 -45.37 24.62
N GLU A 321 28.50 -44.65 24.25
CA GLU A 321 28.58 -43.18 24.38
C GLU A 321 27.55 -42.47 23.47
N ALA A 322 27.28 -43.00 22.28
CA ALA A 322 26.27 -42.46 21.37
C ALA A 322 24.82 -42.87 21.73
N LYS A 323 24.64 -43.87 22.62
CA LYS A 323 23.33 -44.33 23.09
C LYS A 323 22.82 -43.54 24.30
N MET A 324 23.71 -42.87 25.03
CA MET A 324 23.40 -42.02 26.20
C MET A 324 22.97 -40.61 25.77
#